data_AF-X1PST3-F1
#
_entry.id   AF-X1PST3-F1
#
_cell.length_a   1.000
_cell.length_b   1.000
_cell.length_c   1.000
_cell.angle_alpha   90.00
_cell.angle_beta   90.00
_cell.angle_gamma   90.00
#
_symmetry.space_group_name_H-M   'P 1'
#
loop_
_entity.id
_entity.type
_entity.pdbx_description
1 polymer ?
#
loop_
_entity_poly.entity_id
_entity_poly.type
_entity_poly.pdbx_seq_one_letter_code
_entity_poly.pdbx_strand_id
1 'polypeptide(L)'
;YNVRPFRTKELPYLDVISESINNPIRFVIGWYAIQMVFFPPVSFIVSFWAFGAFLMACKRLAEYRFINDPQKAAKYRKSFKYYTEENLIVSIIGYISLVSFSLAIICIKYSISVILAVPVFIASFIWYFKLTLKKDSPAKEPEKLLKHKEFYFFTILTIIVLVLAKILNPYLEFLLKIWS
;
A
#
# COMPACT_ATOMS: atom_id res chain seq x y z
N TYR A 1 14.75 -13.11 0.02
CA TYR A 1 13.36 -13.64 -0.03
C TYR A 1 13.28 -15.14 -0.30
N ASN A 2 13.66 -15.63 -1.49
CA ASN A 2 13.49 -17.05 -1.87
C ASN A 2 14.67 -17.99 -1.54
N VAL A 3 15.87 -17.45 -1.32
CA VAL A 3 17.14 -18.20 -1.24
C VAL A 3 17.66 -18.25 0.20
N ARG A 4 18.32 -19.36 0.58
CA ARG A 4 19.04 -19.51 1.86
C ARG A 4 20.33 -18.67 1.85
N PRO A 5 20.86 -18.23 3.01
CA PRO A 5 20.37 -18.47 4.37
C PRO A 5 19.18 -17.60 4.78
N PHE A 6 18.98 -16.43 4.18
CA PHE A 6 17.93 -15.46 4.54
C PHE A 6 16.60 -15.68 3.79
N ARG A 7 16.02 -16.88 3.91
CA ARG A 7 14.74 -17.23 3.26
C ARG A 7 13.55 -16.64 4.05
N THR A 8 13.39 -15.33 3.97
CA THR A 8 12.40 -14.55 4.73
C THR A 8 10.95 -14.92 4.44
N LYS A 9 10.64 -15.56 3.30
CA LYS A 9 9.28 -16.03 2.96
C LYS A 9 8.69 -17.06 3.94
N GLU A 10 9.53 -17.65 4.79
CA GLU A 10 9.12 -18.62 5.81
C GLU A 10 8.87 -18.01 7.18
N LEU A 11 9.22 -16.73 7.37
CA LEU A 11 9.14 -16.05 8.64
C LEU A 11 7.90 -15.12 8.64
N PRO A 12 7.05 -15.16 9.67
CA PRO A 12 5.88 -14.28 9.74
C PRO A 12 6.33 -12.82 9.78
N TYR A 13 5.56 -11.95 9.13
CA TYR A 13 5.76 -10.51 8.93
C TYR A 13 6.97 -10.16 8.06
N LEU A 14 8.09 -10.87 8.22
CA LEU A 14 9.26 -10.71 7.36
C LEU A 14 9.00 -11.14 5.93
N ASP A 15 8.09 -12.09 5.69
CA ASP A 15 7.65 -12.42 4.34
C ASP A 15 6.97 -11.22 3.66
N VAL A 16 6.04 -10.58 4.35
CA VAL A 16 5.35 -9.36 3.90
C VAL A 16 6.32 -8.21 3.70
N ILE A 17 7.12 -7.89 4.73
CA ILE A 17 8.08 -6.77 4.74
C ILE A 17 9.13 -6.91 3.64
N SER A 18 9.66 -8.12 3.44
CA SER A 18 10.68 -8.37 2.42
C SER A 18 10.08 -8.32 1.01
N GLU A 19 8.91 -8.91 0.82
CA GLU A 19 8.25 -8.96 -0.50
C GLU A 19 7.77 -7.57 -0.94
N SER A 20 7.39 -6.70 0.02
CA SER A 20 6.95 -5.33 -0.27
C SER A 20 8.07 -4.39 -0.72
N ILE A 21 9.36 -4.75 -0.55
CA ILE A 21 10.51 -3.97 -1.06
C ILE A 21 10.47 -3.85 -2.60
N ASN A 22 9.79 -4.76 -3.28
CA ASN A 22 9.60 -4.65 -4.73
C ASN A 22 8.85 -3.37 -5.14
N ASN A 23 7.97 -2.84 -4.29
CA ASN A 23 7.21 -1.61 -4.58
C ASN A 23 8.08 -0.34 -4.62
N PRO A 24 8.88 0.00 -3.59
CA PRO A 24 9.78 1.14 -3.66
C PRO A 24 10.84 0.96 -4.75
N ILE A 25 11.32 -0.26 -5.03
CA ILE A 25 12.23 -0.49 -6.18
C ILE A 25 11.56 -0.07 -7.49
N ARG A 26 10.32 -0.51 -7.73
CA ARG A 26 9.56 -0.13 -8.94
C ARG A 26 9.36 1.39 -9.02
N PHE A 27 9.09 2.04 -7.88
CA PHE A 27 9.00 3.49 -7.81
C PHE A 27 10.32 4.19 -8.16
N VAL A 28 11.43 3.73 -7.58
CA VAL A 28 12.78 4.28 -7.85
C VAL A 28 13.16 4.12 -9.33
N ILE A 29 12.83 2.98 -9.95
CA ILE A 29 13.03 2.79 -11.39
C ILE A 29 12.24 3.84 -12.20
N GLY A 30 10.96 4.03 -11.88
CA GLY A 30 10.14 5.06 -12.52
C GLY A 30 10.66 6.48 -12.30
N TRP A 31 11.17 6.76 -11.10
CA TRP A 31 11.76 8.05 -10.73
C TRP A 31 12.99 8.39 -11.58
N TYR A 32 13.90 7.44 -11.77
CA TYR A 32 15.07 7.66 -12.63
C TYR A 32 14.73 7.63 -14.13
N ALA A 33 13.68 6.91 -14.53
CA ALA A 33 13.22 6.87 -15.92
C ALA A 33 12.75 8.25 -16.42
N ILE A 34 12.24 9.11 -15.54
CA ILE A 34 11.88 10.50 -15.85
C ILE A 34 13.04 11.49 -15.64
N GLN A 35 14.28 11.01 -15.65
CA GLN A 35 15.52 11.80 -15.58
C GLN A 35 15.72 12.60 -14.29
N MET A 36 15.13 12.17 -13.16
CA MET A 36 15.45 12.78 -11.87
C MET A 36 16.88 12.40 -11.44
N VAL A 37 17.71 13.40 -11.17
CA VAL A 37 19.16 13.19 -10.89
C VAL A 37 19.49 12.95 -9.41
N PHE A 38 18.50 13.02 -8.52
CA PHE A 38 18.67 12.82 -7.08
C PHE A 38 17.82 11.65 -6.58
N PHE A 39 18.22 11.03 -5.47
CA PHE A 39 17.47 9.93 -4.87
C PHE A 39 16.10 10.41 -4.37
N PRO A 40 15.00 9.63 -4.57
CA PRO A 40 13.69 10.04 -4.09
C PRO A 40 13.70 10.25 -2.57
N PRO A 41 12.90 11.19 -2.05
CA PRO A 41 12.89 11.42 -0.62
C PRO A 41 12.43 10.19 0.17
N VAL A 42 13.01 9.99 1.34
CA VAL A 42 12.76 8.81 2.19
C VAL A 42 11.28 8.64 2.52
N SER A 43 10.52 9.72 2.70
CA SER A 43 9.07 9.67 2.94
C SER A 43 8.29 9.01 1.80
N PHE A 44 8.71 9.20 0.53
CA PHE A 44 8.12 8.50 -0.61
C PHE A 44 8.52 7.02 -0.59
N ILE A 45 9.79 6.70 -0.34
CA ILE A 45 10.25 5.31 -0.26
C ILE A 45 9.47 4.52 0.80
N VAL A 46 9.34 5.08 2.01
CA VAL A 46 8.60 4.47 3.12
C VAL A 46 7.11 4.35 2.78
N SER A 47 6.51 5.37 2.16
CA SER A 47 5.11 5.31 1.72
C SER A 47 4.85 4.16 0.74
N PHE A 48 5.68 4.02 -0.31
CA PHE A 48 5.54 2.94 -1.29
C PHE A 48 5.82 1.55 -0.69
N TRP A 49 6.81 1.45 0.20
CA TRP A 49 7.11 0.21 0.91
C TRP A 49 5.96 -0.22 1.84
N ALA A 50 5.43 0.71 2.64
CA ALA A 50 4.31 0.47 3.55
C ALA A 50 3.03 0.15 2.77
N PHE A 51 2.78 0.81 1.64
CA PHE A 51 1.65 0.50 0.77
C PHE A 51 1.77 -0.90 0.18
N GLY A 52 2.99 -1.30 -0.23
CA GLY A 52 3.25 -2.67 -0.62
C GLY A 52 3.03 -3.67 0.50
N ALA A 53 3.44 -3.35 1.73
CA ALA A 53 3.23 -4.22 2.88
C ALA A 53 1.73 -4.38 3.19
N PHE A 54 0.95 -3.30 3.08
CA PHE A 54 -0.50 -3.34 3.16
C PHE A 54 -1.12 -4.29 2.12
N LEU A 55 -0.78 -4.14 0.84
CA LEU A 55 -1.31 -5.01 -0.22
C LEU A 55 -0.91 -6.47 -0.01
N MET A 56 0.35 -6.71 0.38
CA MET A 56 0.86 -8.05 0.63
C MET A 56 0.20 -8.70 1.84
N ALA A 57 0.00 -7.98 2.94
CA ALA A 57 -0.70 -8.48 4.11
C ALA A 57 -2.17 -8.79 3.80
N CYS A 58 -2.85 -7.94 3.03
CA CYS A 58 -4.19 -8.21 2.51
C CYS A 58 -4.24 -9.50 1.68
N LYS A 59 -3.29 -9.68 0.76
CA LYS A 59 -3.17 -10.94 -0.01
C LYS A 59 -3.02 -12.15 0.91
N ARG A 60 -2.16 -12.07 1.94
CA ARG A 60 -1.98 -13.17 2.91
C ARG A 60 -3.25 -13.46 3.71
N LEU A 61 -3.96 -12.42 4.13
CA LEU A 61 -5.26 -12.56 4.79
C LEU A 61 -6.29 -13.24 3.90
N ALA A 62 -6.40 -12.83 2.64
CA ALA A 62 -7.28 -13.45 1.67
C ALA A 62 -6.95 -14.92 1.40
N GLU A 63 -5.66 -15.26 1.25
CA GLU A 63 -5.19 -16.65 1.10
C GLU A 63 -5.51 -17.50 2.34
N TYR A 64 -5.20 -16.99 3.54
CA TYR A 64 -5.43 -17.69 4.80
C TYR A 64 -6.91 -18.00 5.01
N ARG A 65 -7.78 -17.01 4.79
CA ARG A 65 -9.25 -17.16 4.88
C ARG A 65 -9.81 -18.10 3.81
N PHE A 66 -9.24 -18.09 2.61
CA PHE A 66 -9.69 -18.97 1.53
C PHE A 66 -9.38 -20.45 1.81
N ILE A 67 -8.19 -20.74 2.37
CA ILE A 67 -7.81 -22.10 2.75
C ILE A 67 -8.69 -22.62 3.89
N ASN A 68 -9.04 -21.74 4.84
CA ASN A 68 -9.98 -22.01 5.95
C ASN A 68 -9.62 -23.24 6.79
N ASP A 69 -8.34 -23.61 6.82
CA ASP A 69 -7.79 -24.75 7.55
C ASP A 69 -6.33 -24.41 7.92
N PRO A 70 -6.02 -24.17 9.20
CA PRO A 70 -4.68 -23.77 9.65
C PRO A 70 -3.58 -24.79 9.30
N GLN A 71 -3.90 -26.09 9.30
CA GLN A 71 -2.91 -27.13 8.99
C GLN A 71 -2.58 -27.14 7.50
N LYS A 72 -3.60 -27.00 6.64
CA LYS A 72 -3.39 -26.84 5.18
C LYS A 72 -2.70 -25.53 4.85
N ALA A 73 -3.04 -24.45 5.56
CA ALA A 73 -2.41 -23.14 5.38
C ALA A 73 -0.91 -23.19 5.68
N ALA A 74 -0.51 -23.83 6.78
CA ALA A 74 0.90 -24.01 7.13
C ALA A 74 1.68 -24.85 6.11
N LYS A 75 1.04 -25.85 5.48
CA LYS A 75 1.62 -26.64 4.38
C LYS A 75 1.76 -25.84 3.09
N TYR A 76 0.78 -25.00 2.78
CA TYR A 76 0.81 -24.09 1.62
C TYR A 76 1.95 -23.07 1.76
N ARG A 77 2.09 -22.45 2.94
CA ARG A 77 3.14 -21.48 3.23
C ARG A 77 3.57 -21.59 4.69
N LYS A 78 4.88 -21.78 4.91
CA LYS A 78 5.43 -22.00 6.26
C LYS A 78 5.19 -20.83 7.22
N SER A 79 5.15 -19.58 6.75
CA SER A 79 4.80 -18.42 7.59
C SER A 79 3.36 -18.52 8.14
N PHE A 80 2.44 -19.18 7.43
CA PHE A 80 1.05 -19.38 7.89
C PHE A 80 0.95 -20.28 9.12
N LYS A 81 2.00 -21.02 9.48
CA LYS A 81 2.05 -21.74 10.76
C LYS A 81 1.86 -20.82 11.96
N TYR A 82 2.29 -19.56 11.86
CA TYR A 82 2.30 -18.60 12.96
C TYR A 82 1.26 -17.48 12.80
N TYR A 83 0.63 -17.40 11.62
CA TYR A 83 -0.38 -16.38 11.37
C TYR A 83 -1.75 -16.81 11.87
N THR A 84 -2.50 -15.81 12.33
CA THR A 84 -3.95 -15.88 12.54
C THR A 84 -4.61 -14.78 11.73
N GLU A 85 -5.92 -14.90 11.48
CA GLU A 85 -6.69 -13.82 10.85
C GLU A 85 -6.54 -12.51 11.63
N GLU A 86 -6.62 -12.57 12.96
CA GLU A 86 -6.44 -11.43 13.85
C GLU A 86 -5.07 -10.75 13.66
N ASN A 87 -3.98 -11.51 13.75
CA ASN A 87 -2.64 -10.94 13.65
C ASN A 87 -2.33 -10.39 12.25
N LEU A 88 -2.95 -10.94 11.20
CA LEU A 88 -2.89 -10.40 9.85
C LEU A 88 -3.65 -9.06 9.77
N ILE A 89 -4.85 -8.98 10.32
CA ILE A 89 -5.64 -7.73 10.37
C ILE A 89 -4.88 -6.65 11.16
N VAL A 90 -4.32 -6.99 12.32
CA VAL A 90 -3.51 -6.05 13.13
C VAL A 90 -2.31 -5.54 12.32
N SER A 91 -1.62 -6.41 11.59
CA SER A 91 -0.50 -5.98 10.73
C SER A 91 -0.95 -5.05 9.59
N ILE A 92 -2.11 -5.32 8.98
CA ILE A 92 -2.70 -4.47 7.93
C ILE A 92 -2.96 -3.06 8.48
N ILE A 93 -3.55 -2.94 9.67
CA ILE A 93 -3.79 -1.65 10.33
C ILE A 93 -2.46 -0.91 10.56
N GLY A 94 -1.43 -1.62 11.03
CA GLY A 94 -0.08 -1.06 11.19
C GLY A 94 0.48 -0.49 9.88
N TYR A 95 0.37 -1.24 8.76
CA TYR A 95 0.86 -0.77 7.47
C TYR A 95 0.05 0.40 6.91
N ILE A 96 -1.29 0.41 7.03
CA ILE A 96 -2.12 1.56 6.64
C ILE A 96 -1.73 2.80 7.45
N SER A 97 -1.48 2.64 8.74
CA SER A 97 -1.07 3.74 9.63
C SER A 97 0.27 4.33 9.19
N LEU A 98 1.23 3.47 8.85
CA LEU A 98 2.54 3.90 8.35
C LEU A 98 2.46 4.62 6.98
N VAL A 99 1.60 4.14 6.08
CA VAL A 99 1.33 4.84 4.81
C VAL A 99 0.72 6.21 5.07
N SER A 100 -0.28 6.28 5.94
CA SER A 100 -1.00 7.52 6.28
C SER A 100 -0.05 8.55 6.92
N PHE A 101 0.80 8.12 7.84
CA PHE A 101 1.83 8.98 8.44
C PHE A 101 2.84 9.49 7.40
N SER A 102 3.30 8.62 6.50
CA SER A 102 4.23 9.01 5.43
C SER A 102 3.58 9.99 4.44
N LEU A 103 2.29 9.81 4.12
CA LEU A 103 1.52 10.74 3.30
C LEU A 103 1.36 12.09 3.98
N ALA A 104 1.11 12.13 5.30
CA ALA A 104 1.06 13.39 6.06
C ALA A 104 2.40 14.14 5.99
N ILE A 105 3.53 13.45 6.14
CA ILE A 105 4.87 14.05 5.94
C ILE A 105 5.00 14.60 4.51
N ILE A 106 4.53 13.87 3.50
CA ILE A 106 4.60 14.33 2.10
C ILE A 106 3.77 15.61 1.90
N CYS A 107 2.55 15.66 2.44
CA CYS A 107 1.69 16.84 2.38
C CYS A 107 2.37 18.06 3.00
N ILE A 108 2.92 17.92 4.20
CA ILE A 108 3.56 19.05 4.91
C ILE A 108 4.83 19.50 4.21
N LYS A 109 5.66 18.55 3.74
CA LYS A 109 7.00 18.87 3.23
C LYS A 109 7.03 19.31 1.76
N TYR A 110 6.12 18.81 0.93
CA TYR A 110 6.19 19.01 -0.53
C TYR A 110 5.04 19.83 -1.11
N SER A 111 3.81 19.62 -0.64
CA SER A 111 2.64 20.39 -1.09
C SER A 111 1.44 20.05 -0.23
N ILE A 112 0.95 21.06 0.49
CA ILE A 112 -0.23 20.91 1.35
C ILE A 112 -1.47 20.49 0.55
N SER A 113 -1.56 20.88 -0.71
CA SER A 113 -2.68 20.54 -1.59
C SER A 113 -2.82 19.04 -1.85
N VAL A 114 -1.78 18.23 -1.62
CA VAL A 114 -1.88 16.76 -1.65
C VAL A 114 -2.89 16.25 -0.61
N ILE A 115 -3.23 17.04 0.43
CA ILE A 115 -4.30 16.73 1.38
C ILE A 115 -5.65 16.45 0.69
N LEU A 116 -5.91 17.07 -0.47
CA LEU A 116 -7.14 16.85 -1.24
C LEU A 116 -7.25 15.40 -1.76
N ALA A 117 -6.12 14.72 -1.96
CA ALA A 117 -6.09 13.31 -2.38
C ALA A 117 -6.27 12.33 -1.21
N VAL A 118 -6.08 12.77 0.04
CA VAL A 118 -6.13 11.91 1.24
C VAL A 118 -7.48 11.18 1.38
N PRO A 119 -8.66 11.82 1.23
CA PRO A 119 -9.93 11.12 1.29
C PRO A 119 -10.06 10.00 0.24
N VAL A 120 -9.53 10.22 -0.97
CA VAL A 120 -9.54 9.21 -2.05
C VAL A 120 -8.63 8.03 -1.68
N PHE A 121 -7.43 8.29 -1.14
CA PHE A 121 -6.54 7.24 -0.66
C PHE A 121 -7.20 6.41 0.45
N ILE A 122 -7.80 7.04 1.46
CA ILE A 122 -8.50 6.36 2.55
C ILE A 122 -9.63 5.50 2.01
N ALA A 123 -10.48 6.05 1.12
CA ALA A 123 -11.56 5.30 0.50
C ALA A 123 -11.05 4.09 -0.30
N SER A 124 -9.94 4.24 -1.02
CA SER A 124 -9.30 3.15 -1.76
C SER A 124 -8.78 2.03 -0.85
N PHE A 125 -8.18 2.38 0.32
CA PHE A 125 -7.71 1.40 1.29
C PHE A 125 -8.87 0.65 1.94
N ILE A 126 -9.93 1.36 2.32
CA ILE A 126 -11.16 0.76 2.88
C ILE A 126 -11.78 -0.20 1.86
N TRP A 127 -11.92 0.23 0.61
CA TRP A 127 -12.46 -0.60 -0.46
C TRP A 127 -11.62 -1.87 -0.68
N TYR A 128 -10.29 -1.73 -0.77
CA TYR A 128 -9.40 -2.86 -0.99
C TYR A 128 -9.41 -3.83 0.20
N PHE A 129 -9.46 -3.31 1.42
CA PHE A 129 -9.59 -4.14 2.62
C PHE A 129 -10.96 -4.86 2.66
N LYS A 130 -12.06 -4.19 2.32
CA LYS A 130 -13.38 -4.83 2.18
C LYS A 130 -13.36 -5.94 1.13
N LEU A 131 -12.65 -5.74 0.03
CA LEU A 131 -12.47 -6.74 -1.02
C LEU A 131 -11.68 -7.95 -0.51
N THR A 132 -10.69 -7.73 0.34
CA THR A 132 -9.86 -8.76 0.99
C THR A 132 -10.68 -9.71 1.87
N LEU A 133 -11.70 -9.20 2.56
CA LEU A 133 -12.53 -9.99 3.48
C LEU A 133 -13.57 -10.88 2.78
N LYS A 134 -13.69 -10.85 1.45
CA LYS A 134 -14.61 -11.72 0.70
C LYS A 134 -14.10 -13.18 0.68
N LYS A 135 -15.02 -14.14 0.69
CA LYS A 135 -14.70 -15.59 0.71
C LYS A 135 -13.83 -16.04 -0.48
N ASP A 136 -14.16 -15.58 -1.69
CA ASP A 136 -13.30 -15.73 -2.87
C ASP A 136 -12.71 -14.37 -3.25
N SER A 137 -11.84 -13.85 -2.38
CA SER A 137 -11.28 -12.52 -2.59
C SER A 137 -10.34 -12.49 -3.80
N PRO A 138 -10.51 -11.52 -4.72
CA PRO A 138 -9.55 -11.28 -5.80
C PRO A 138 -8.20 -10.75 -5.28
N ALA A 139 -8.08 -10.35 -4.02
CA ALA A 139 -6.80 -9.91 -3.44
C ALA A 139 -5.71 -11.02 -3.46
N LYS A 140 -6.12 -12.30 -3.56
CA LYS A 140 -5.20 -13.44 -3.76
C LYS A 140 -4.44 -13.33 -5.09
N GLU A 141 -5.09 -12.81 -6.12
CA GLU A 141 -4.61 -12.78 -7.50
C GLU A 141 -4.74 -11.36 -8.07
N PRO A 142 -3.64 -10.57 -8.09
CA PRO A 142 -3.68 -9.17 -8.52
C PRO A 142 -4.29 -8.97 -9.91
N GLU A 143 -4.17 -9.93 -10.81
CA GLU A 143 -4.74 -9.86 -12.17
C GLU A 143 -6.27 -9.85 -12.17
N LYS A 144 -6.91 -10.51 -11.19
CA LYS A 144 -8.37 -10.45 -11.03
C LYS A 144 -8.84 -9.07 -10.61
N LEU A 145 -7.99 -8.27 -9.96
CA LEU A 145 -8.29 -6.88 -9.59
C LEU A 145 -8.59 -6.00 -10.82
N LEU A 146 -7.92 -6.28 -11.94
CA LEU A 146 -8.11 -5.56 -13.20
C LEU A 146 -9.49 -5.81 -13.83
N LYS A 147 -10.28 -6.73 -13.30
CA LYS A 147 -11.67 -6.97 -13.73
C LYS A 147 -12.69 -6.15 -12.93
N HIS A 148 -12.26 -5.49 -11.84
CA HIS A 148 -13.14 -4.67 -11.00
C HIS A 148 -13.15 -3.22 -11.47
N LYS A 149 -14.34 -2.69 -11.77
CA LYS A 149 -14.52 -1.30 -12.25
C LYS A 149 -14.06 -0.28 -11.20
N GLU A 150 -14.24 -0.62 -9.92
CA GLU A 150 -13.87 0.22 -8.79
C GLU A 150 -12.35 0.46 -8.74
N PHE A 151 -11.53 -0.51 -9.17
CA PHE A 151 -10.08 -0.33 -9.26
C PHE A 151 -9.72 0.84 -10.21
N TYR A 152 -10.31 0.84 -11.41
CA TYR A 152 -10.10 1.92 -12.37
C TYR A 152 -10.69 3.23 -11.88
N PHE A 153 -11.87 3.20 -11.26
CA PHE A 153 -12.50 4.39 -10.68
C PHE A 153 -11.58 5.06 -9.66
N PHE A 154 -11.10 4.32 -8.66
CA PHE A 154 -10.19 4.89 -7.66
C PHE A 154 -8.89 5.38 -8.27
N THR A 155 -8.31 4.63 -9.22
CA THR A 155 -7.06 5.02 -9.89
C THR A 155 -7.22 6.32 -10.67
N ILE A 156 -8.24 6.43 -11.51
CA ILE A 156 -8.53 7.62 -12.32
C ILE A 156 -8.87 8.80 -11.39
N LEU A 157 -9.69 8.57 -10.37
CA LEU A 157 -10.05 9.61 -9.40
C LEU A 157 -8.82 10.14 -8.66
N THR A 158 -7.90 9.27 -8.23
CA THR A 158 -6.63 9.70 -7.61
C THR A 158 -5.81 10.55 -8.56
N ILE A 159 -5.69 10.17 -9.84
CA ILE A 159 -4.94 10.96 -10.84
C ILE A 159 -5.59 12.34 -11.02
N ILE A 160 -6.91 12.40 -11.21
CA ILE A 160 -7.66 13.65 -11.37
C ILE A 160 -7.44 14.55 -10.16
N VAL A 161 -7.58 14.01 -8.94
CA VAL A 161 -7.45 14.81 -7.72
C VAL A 161 -6.02 15.28 -7.50
N LEU A 162 -4.99 14.49 -7.84
CA LEU A 162 -3.59 14.93 -7.77
C LEU A 162 -3.27 16.04 -8.78
N VAL A 163 -3.84 15.97 -10.00
CA VAL A 163 -3.72 17.04 -11.00
C VAL A 163 -4.41 18.31 -10.52
N LEU A 164 -5.64 18.20 -10.01
CA LEU A 164 -6.36 19.34 -9.42
C LEU A 164 -5.62 19.92 -8.22
N ALA A 165 -5.08 19.08 -7.34
CA ALA A 165 -4.26 19.52 -6.22
C ALA A 165 -3.04 20.34 -6.69
N LYS A 166 -2.37 19.91 -7.76
CA LYS A 166 -1.25 20.66 -8.32
C LYS A 166 -1.67 22.02 -8.88
N ILE A 167 -2.81 22.09 -9.57
CA ILE A 167 -3.37 23.33 -10.13
C ILE A 167 -3.79 24.29 -9.00
N LEU A 168 -4.41 23.77 -7.95
CA LEU A 168 -4.92 24.56 -6.82
C LEU A 168 -3.84 24.99 -5.82
N ASN A 169 -2.61 24.46 -5.94
CA ASN A 169 -1.54 24.68 -4.97
C ASN A 169 -1.21 26.15 -4.68
N PRO A 170 -1.06 27.05 -5.69
CA PRO A 170 -0.79 28.46 -5.42
C PRO A 170 -1.89 29.15 -4.63
N TYR A 171 -3.15 28.77 -4.87
CA TYR A 171 -4.31 29.35 -4.19
C TYR A 171 -4.40 28.89 -2.73
N LEU A 172 -4.17 27.59 -2.47
CA LEU A 172 -4.12 27.08 -1.10
C LEU A 172 -2.98 27.69 -0.29
N GLU A 173 -1.79 27.83 -0.88
CA GLU A 173 -0.65 28.47 -0.20
C GLU A 173 -0.93 29.95 0.12
N PHE A 174 -1.57 30.68 -0.80
CA PHE A 174 -1.99 32.06 -0.55
C PHE A 174 -2.99 32.16 0.59
N LEU A 175 -4.01 31.29 0.61
CA LEU A 175 -4.99 31.25 1.69
C LEU A 175 -4.31 30.97 3.02
N LEU A 176 -3.46 29.94 3.11
CA LEU A 176 -2.78 29.59 4.37
C LEU A 176 -1.92 30.72 4.92
N LYS A 177 -1.27 31.52 4.06
CA LYS A 177 -0.51 32.71 4.48
C LYS A 177 -1.38 33.84 5.05
N ILE A 178 -2.65 33.93 4.67
CA ILE A 178 -3.58 34.94 5.22
C ILE A 178 -3.97 34.57 6.66
N TRP A 179 -4.03 33.27 6.96
CA TRP A 179 -4.48 32.76 8.26
C TRP A 179 -3.34 32.46 9.26
N SER A 180 -2.07 32.65 8.85
CA SER A 180 -0.86 32.45 9.67
C SER A 180 -0.23 33.76 10.09
#